data_AF-A0A3D4DT62-F1
#
_entry.id   AF-A0A3D4DT62-F1
#
_cell.length_a   1.000
_cell.length_b   1.000
_cell.length_c   1.000
_cell.angle_alpha   90.00
_cell.angle_beta   90.00
_cell.angle_gamma   90.00
#
_symmetry.space_group_name_H-M   'P 1'
#
loop_
_entity.id
_entity.type
_entity.pdbx_description
1 polymer ?
#
loop_
_entity_poly.entity_id
_entity_poly.type
_entity_poly.pdbx_seq_one_letter_code
_entity_poly.pdbx_strand_id
1 'polypeptide(L)'
;MFDRFRRRDPGGPAAVSARLEGAMAKRRLRGWQPPLENINSLVASGGPRLLARSRELVVTNGYAANACEAFASNMIGDGIKPSSLIADAALRDSVQRLWLAWTDEADADGLTDFYGLQA
;
A
#
# COMPACT_ATOMS: atom_id res chain seq x y z
N MET A 1 3.84 -42.41 39.86
CA MET A 1 2.40 -42.39 40.16
C MET A 1 1.88 -41.05 39.67
N PHE A 2 1.31 -41.07 38.46
CA PHE A 2 1.34 -39.98 37.48
C PHE A 2 0.48 -38.78 37.84
N ASP A 3 1.09 -37.59 37.88
CA ASP A 3 0.38 -36.32 37.92
C ASP A 3 -0.10 -35.97 36.51
N ARG A 4 -1.41 -36.08 36.33
CA ARG A 4 -2.11 -36.04 35.05
C ARG A 4 -2.29 -34.58 34.65
N PHE A 5 -1.48 -34.12 33.71
CA PHE A 5 -1.58 -32.82 33.05
C PHE A 5 -3.03 -32.43 32.76
N ARG A 6 -3.58 -31.56 33.61
CA ARG A 6 -4.91 -30.97 33.42
C ARG A 6 -4.79 -29.87 32.36
N ARG A 7 -4.81 -30.26 31.09
CA ARG A 7 -5.07 -29.29 30.01
C ARG A 7 -6.47 -28.74 30.22
N ARG A 8 -6.54 -27.44 30.43
CA ARG A 8 -7.80 -26.71 30.54
C ARG A 8 -8.40 -26.64 29.14
N ASP A 9 -9.50 -27.34 28.91
CA ASP A 9 -10.28 -27.18 27.67
C ASP A 9 -10.79 -25.75 27.59
N PRO A 10 -10.47 -24.97 26.54
CA PRO A 10 -11.07 -23.66 26.34
C PRO A 10 -12.46 -23.90 25.73
N GLY A 11 -13.42 -24.27 26.57
CA GLY A 11 -14.84 -24.43 26.21
C GLY A 11 -15.55 -23.09 25.96
N GLY A 12 -14.90 -22.18 25.23
CA GLY A 12 -15.52 -20.96 24.70
C GLY A 12 -15.59 -21.04 23.18
N PRO A 13 -16.41 -20.19 22.52
CA PRO A 13 -16.36 -20.08 21.06
C PRO A 13 -14.91 -19.87 20.64
N ALA A 14 -14.46 -20.64 19.64
CA ALA A 14 -13.08 -20.60 19.17
C ALA A 14 -12.71 -19.12 18.95
N ALA A 15 -11.83 -18.59 19.80
CA ALA A 15 -11.48 -17.18 19.76
C ALA A 15 -10.98 -16.89 18.34
N VAL A 16 -11.70 -16.00 17.64
CA VAL A 16 -11.35 -15.63 16.27
C VAL A 16 -9.97 -14.99 16.33
N SER A 17 -8.96 -15.77 15.95
CA SER A 17 -7.58 -15.34 15.99
C SER A 17 -7.28 -14.56 14.72
N ALA A 18 -6.78 -13.35 14.84
CA ALA A 18 -6.25 -12.60 13.71
C ALA A 18 -5.23 -13.47 12.94
N ARG A 19 -5.44 -13.62 11.63
CA ARG A 19 -4.57 -14.43 10.76
C ARG A 19 -3.68 -13.60 9.84
N LEU A 20 -3.97 -12.31 9.71
CA LEU A 20 -3.05 -11.36 9.08
C LEU A 20 -1.82 -11.23 9.97
N GLU A 21 -0.65 -11.44 9.38
CA GLU A 21 0.68 -11.40 10.03
C GLU A 21 0.81 -10.24 11.02
N GLY A 22 0.58 -9.02 10.53
CA GLY A 22 0.69 -7.79 11.32
C GLY A 22 -0.33 -7.65 12.46
N ALA A 23 -1.39 -8.45 12.48
CA ALA A 23 -2.41 -8.45 13.54
C ALA A 23 -2.25 -9.62 14.54
N MET A 24 -1.32 -10.54 14.31
CA MET A 24 -1.10 -11.67 15.23
C MET A 24 -0.49 -11.20 16.56
N ALA A 25 -0.85 -11.90 17.65
CA ALA A 25 -0.26 -11.72 18.99
C ALA A 25 0.58 -12.95 19.38
N LYS A 26 1.24 -13.57 18.40
CA LYS A 26 2.14 -14.71 18.58
C LYS A 26 3.57 -14.30 18.29
N ARG A 27 4.52 -15.11 18.75
CA ARG A 27 5.96 -14.84 18.55
C ARG A 27 6.34 -15.09 17.10
N ARG A 28 6.62 -14.04 16.32
CA ARG A 28 6.99 -14.13 14.89
C ARG A 28 5.94 -14.94 14.10
N LEU A 29 6.38 -15.72 13.11
CA LEU A 29 5.58 -16.67 12.31
C LEU A 29 5.04 -17.88 13.10
N ARG A 30 5.22 -17.95 14.42
CA ARG A 30 4.79 -19.13 15.19
C ARG A 30 3.27 -19.23 15.18
N GLY A 31 2.76 -20.24 14.49
CA GLY A 31 1.32 -20.46 14.33
C GLY A 31 0.72 -19.62 13.21
N TRP A 32 1.54 -18.94 12.39
CA TRP A 32 1.08 -18.42 11.12
C TRP A 32 0.82 -19.57 10.17
N GLN A 33 -0.37 -19.58 9.60
CA GLN A 33 -0.72 -20.44 8.48
C GLN A 33 -1.32 -19.51 7.43
N PRO A 34 -0.80 -19.51 6.18
CA PRO A 34 -1.38 -18.74 5.09
C PRO A 34 -2.89 -19.01 5.00
N PRO A 35 -3.74 -18.01 5.21
CA PRO A 35 -5.18 -18.26 5.25
C PRO A 35 -5.72 -18.57 3.85
N LEU A 36 -6.56 -19.60 3.75
CA LEU A 36 -7.42 -19.87 2.59
C LEU A 36 -8.79 -19.18 2.71
N GLU A 37 -8.97 -18.37 3.76
CA GLU A 37 -10.21 -17.68 4.07
C GLU A 37 -10.39 -16.45 3.19
N ASN A 38 -11.65 -16.07 2.97
CA ASN A 38 -11.96 -14.83 2.27
C ASN A 38 -11.49 -13.60 3.06
N ILE A 39 -11.26 -12.49 2.35
CA ILE A 39 -10.77 -11.25 2.94
C ILE A 39 -11.67 -10.68 4.03
N ASN A 40 -13.00 -10.84 3.94
CA ASN A 40 -13.93 -10.33 4.93
C ASN A 40 -13.73 -11.03 6.28
N SER A 41 -13.51 -12.34 6.28
CA SER A 41 -13.16 -13.11 7.49
C SER A 41 -11.83 -12.64 8.11
N LEU A 42 -10.84 -12.32 7.27
CA LEU A 42 -9.54 -11.82 7.74
C LEU A 42 -9.63 -10.42 8.34
N VAL A 43 -10.38 -9.51 7.70
CA VAL A 43 -10.63 -8.16 8.19
C VAL A 43 -11.46 -8.20 9.48
N ALA A 44 -12.49 -9.05 9.56
CA ALA A 44 -13.28 -9.23 10.77
C ALA A 44 -12.44 -9.78 11.95
N SER A 45 -11.49 -10.68 11.68
CA SER A 45 -10.66 -11.31 12.72
C SER A 45 -9.53 -10.41 13.25
N GLY A 46 -9.00 -9.50 12.43
CA GLY A 46 -7.77 -8.77 12.78
C GLY A 46 -7.60 -7.37 12.20
N GLY A 47 -8.55 -6.89 11.40
CA GLY A 47 -8.47 -5.61 10.68
C GLY A 47 -8.18 -4.40 11.57
N PRO A 48 -8.98 -4.14 12.64
CA PRO A 48 -8.74 -2.99 13.51
C PRO A 48 -7.36 -2.99 14.16
N ARG A 49 -6.85 -4.18 14.55
CA ARG A 49 -5.52 -4.31 15.15
C ARG A 49 -4.41 -4.12 14.13
N LEU A 50 -4.58 -4.65 12.91
CA LEU A 50 -3.64 -4.40 11.82
C LEU A 50 -3.52 -2.90 11.57
N LEU A 51 -4.66 -2.22 11.41
CA LEU A 51 -4.73 -0.78 11.16
C LEU A 51 -4.02 0.03 12.26
N ALA A 52 -4.30 -0.26 13.52
CA ALA A 52 -3.67 0.43 14.65
C ALA A 52 -2.14 0.29 14.63
N ARG A 53 -1.64 -0.93 14.42
CA ARG A 53 -0.19 -1.22 14.36
C ARG A 53 0.47 -0.61 13.12
N SER A 54 -0.19 -0.63 11.96
CA SER A 54 0.32 0.03 10.76
C SER A 54 0.48 1.53 10.97
N ARG A 55 -0.49 2.19 11.63
CA ARG A 55 -0.42 3.62 11.95
C ARG A 55 0.68 3.94 12.95
N GLU A 56 0.78 3.15 14.03
CA GLU A 56 1.87 3.28 15.01
C GLU A 56 3.24 3.13 14.33
N LEU A 57 3.39 2.15 13.44
CA LEU A 57 4.65 1.90 12.74
C LEU A 57 5.10 3.11 11.92
N VAL A 58 4.18 3.76 11.19
CA VAL A 58 4.48 4.97 10.43
C VAL A 58 4.88 6.13 11.35
N VAL A 59 4.20 6.30 12.49
CA VAL A 59 4.47 7.40 13.44
C VAL A 59 5.81 7.21 14.16
N THR A 60 6.17 5.96 14.48
CA THR A 60 7.33 5.67 15.35
C THR A 60 8.60 5.31 14.57
N ASN A 61 8.50 4.97 13.28
CA ASN A 61 9.63 4.52 12.48
C ASN A 61 9.80 5.38 11.21
N GLY A 62 10.86 6.19 11.17
CA GLY A 62 11.17 7.05 10.03
C GLY A 62 11.39 6.30 8.72
N TYR A 63 11.87 5.04 8.75
CA TYR A 63 11.97 4.22 7.54
C TYR A 63 10.60 3.84 7.00
N ALA A 64 9.64 3.53 7.87
CA ALA A 64 8.28 3.22 7.45
C ALA A 64 7.56 4.44 6.89
N ALA A 65 7.73 5.61 7.54
CA ALA A 65 7.23 6.88 7.02
C ALA A 65 7.82 7.20 5.64
N ASN A 66 9.14 7.13 5.49
CA ASN A 66 9.81 7.38 4.22
C ASN A 66 9.37 6.39 3.13
N ALA A 67 9.13 5.13 3.47
CA ALA A 67 8.62 4.14 2.52
C ALA A 67 7.19 4.48 2.04
N CYS A 68 6.32 4.99 2.92
CA CYS A 68 4.97 5.42 2.53
C CYS A 68 5.02 6.62 1.57
N GLU A 69 5.83 7.63 1.87
CA GLU A 69 6.01 8.80 1.00
C GLU A 69 6.60 8.40 -0.34
N ALA A 70 7.71 7.65 -0.33
CA ALA A 70 8.35 7.19 -1.57
C ALA A 70 7.40 6.33 -2.42
N PHE A 71 6.56 5.49 -1.81
CA PHE A 71 5.56 4.73 -2.53
C PHE A 71 4.51 5.63 -3.19
N ALA A 72 3.99 6.63 -2.48
CA ALA A 72 3.04 7.58 -3.03
C ALA A 72 3.66 8.38 -4.19
N SER A 73 4.87 8.92 -4.00
CA SER A 73 5.60 9.66 -5.03
C SER A 73 5.88 8.81 -6.26
N ASN A 74 6.30 7.54 -6.11
CA ASN A 74 6.57 6.66 -7.25
C ASN A 74 5.30 6.14 -7.92
N MET A 75 4.21 5.95 -7.16
CA MET A 75 2.92 5.54 -7.72
C MET A 75 2.29 6.65 -8.56
N ILE A 76 2.46 7.90 -8.14
CA ILE A 76 2.01 9.07 -8.88
C ILE A 76 2.99 9.35 -10.04
N GLY A 77 4.30 9.25 -9.77
CA GLY A 77 5.43 8.96 -10.66
C GLY A 77 5.65 9.89 -11.86
N ASP A 78 4.66 9.93 -12.74
CA ASP A 78 4.75 10.53 -14.07
C ASP A 78 4.00 11.87 -14.16
N GLY A 79 3.39 12.32 -13.07
CA GLY A 79 2.57 13.52 -13.07
C GLY A 79 1.30 13.36 -13.92
N ILE A 80 0.61 14.46 -14.19
CA ILE A 80 -0.58 14.45 -15.07
C ILE A 80 -0.10 14.53 -16.52
N LYS A 81 -0.20 13.40 -17.24
CA LYS A 81 0.01 13.32 -18.68
C LYS A 81 -1.33 13.25 -19.43
N PRO A 82 -1.68 14.23 -20.28
CA PRO A 82 -2.86 14.15 -21.10
C PRO A 82 -2.74 13.00 -22.11
N SER A 83 -3.80 12.22 -22.25
CA SER A 83 -3.94 11.24 -23.33
C SER A 83 -4.91 11.80 -24.36
N SER A 84 -4.44 11.99 -25.59
CA SER A 84 -5.27 12.48 -26.68
C SER A 84 -6.28 11.41 -27.12
N LEU A 85 -7.56 11.79 -27.15
CA LEU A 85 -8.68 10.95 -27.62
C LEU A 85 -8.83 10.93 -29.14
N ILE A 86 -7.89 11.53 -29.87
CA ILE A 86 -7.90 11.56 -31.34
C ILE A 86 -7.78 10.13 -31.88
N ALA A 87 -8.70 9.73 -32.76
CA ALA A 87 -8.73 8.39 -33.35
C ALA A 87 -7.59 8.15 -34.34
N ASP A 88 -7.30 9.13 -35.20
CA ASP A 88 -6.20 9.09 -36.17
C ASP A 88 -4.84 8.99 -35.46
N ALA A 89 -4.12 7.91 -35.72
CA ALA A 89 -2.83 7.63 -35.09
C ALA A 89 -1.73 8.63 -35.47
N ALA A 90 -1.69 9.10 -36.72
CA ALA A 90 -0.68 10.04 -37.20
C ALA A 90 -0.88 11.43 -36.61
N LEU A 91 -2.14 11.88 -36.52
CA LEU A 91 -2.48 13.15 -35.87
C LEU A 91 -2.24 13.08 -34.37
N ARG A 92 -2.61 11.98 -33.71
CA ARG A 92 -2.38 11.78 -32.27
C ARG A 92 -0.89 11.83 -31.92
N ASP A 93 -0.04 11.19 -32.73
CA ASP A 93 1.43 11.25 -32.56
C ASP A 93 1.95 12.68 -32.75
N SER A 94 1.45 13.40 -33.76
CA SER A 94 1.84 14.80 -34.02
C SER A 94 1.49 15.72 -32.85
N VAL A 95 0.28 15.59 -32.29
CA VAL A 95 -0.15 16.34 -31.08
C VAL A 95 0.69 15.94 -29.87
N GLN A 96 1.02 14.66 -29.71
CA GLN A 96 1.86 14.20 -28.60
C GLN A 96 3.27 14.80 -28.66
N ARG A 97 3.85 14.94 -29.87
CA ARG A 97 5.16 15.61 -30.04
C ARG A 97 5.10 17.10 -29.72
N LEU A 98 4.04 17.78 -30.17
CA LEU A 98 3.84 19.20 -29.84
C LEU A 98 3.66 19.40 -28.34
N TRP A 99 2.94 18.51 -27.67
CA TRP A 99 2.82 18.52 -26.21
C TRP A 99 4.19 18.40 -25.55
N LEU A 100 5.01 17.41 -25.93
CA LEU A 100 6.34 17.21 -25.35
C LEU A 100 7.29 18.39 -25.63
N ALA A 101 7.21 19.02 -26.80
CA ALA A 101 7.99 20.21 -27.09
C ALA A 101 7.55 21.39 -26.20
N TRP A 102 6.24 21.56 -26.00
CA TRP A 102 5.72 22.60 -25.13
C TRP A 102 6.07 22.37 -23.66
N THR A 103 6.12 21.13 -23.18
CA THR A 103 6.45 20.86 -21.76
C THR A 103 7.82 21.42 -21.38
N ASP A 104 8.78 21.44 -22.32
CA ASP A 104 10.12 22.01 -22.10
C ASP A 104 10.10 23.54 -21.99
N GLU A 105 9.09 24.20 -22.56
CA GLU A 105 8.92 25.67 -22.55
C GLU A 105 7.88 26.15 -21.51
N ALA A 106 7.31 25.23 -20.73
CA ALA A 106 6.18 25.53 -19.84
C ALA A 106 6.56 26.40 -18.63
N ASP A 107 7.80 26.31 -18.16
CA ASP A 107 8.32 27.14 -17.07
C ASP A 107 8.86 28.48 -17.60
N ALA A 108 8.22 29.58 -17.19
CA ALA A 108 8.62 30.92 -17.58
C ALA A 108 10.02 31.31 -17.06
N ASP A 109 10.44 30.72 -15.94
CA ASP A 109 11.77 30.95 -15.36
C ASP A 109 12.83 29.99 -15.94
N GLY A 110 12.41 28.99 -16.73
CA GLY A 110 13.29 28.02 -17.41
C GLY A 110 14.10 27.15 -16.45
N LEU A 111 13.61 26.93 -15.23
CA LEU A 111 14.27 26.13 -14.19
C LEU A 111 13.91 24.64 -14.32
N THR A 112 12.73 24.33 -14.86
CA THR A 112 12.25 22.96 -15.03
C THR A 112 11.27 22.80 -16.21
N ASP A 113 10.77 21.59 -16.45
CA ASP A 113 9.73 21.32 -17.44
C ASP A 113 8.33 21.31 -16.78
N PHE A 114 7.28 21.11 -17.58
CA PHE A 114 5.92 21.01 -17.06
C PHE A 114 5.74 19.94 -15.96
N TYR A 115 6.49 18.84 -15.99
CA TYR A 115 6.38 17.78 -14.98
C TYR A 115 7.11 18.17 -13.69
N GLY A 116 8.20 18.94 -13.77
CA GLY A 116 8.83 19.54 -12.60
C GLY A 116 7.98 20.62 -11.94
N LEU A 117 7.15 21.35 -12.70
CA LEU A 117 6.15 22.27 -12.14
C LEU A 117 5.02 21.56 -11.37
N GLN A 118 4.86 20.24 -11.54
CA GLN A 118 3.85 19.45 -10.83
C GLN A 118 4.35 18.88 -9.48
N ALA A 119 5.66 18.97 -9.22
CA ALA A 119 6.32 18.38 -8.05
C ALA A 119 6.18 19.23 -6.77
#